data_AF-F7LU39-F1
#
_entry.id   AF-F7LU39-F1
#
_cell.length_a   1.000
_cell.length_b   1.000
_cell.length_c   1.000
_cell.angle_alpha   90.00
_cell.angle_beta   90.00
_cell.angle_gamma   90.00
#
_symmetry.space_group_name_H-M   'P 1'
#
loop_
_entity.id
_entity.type
_entity.pdbx_description
1 polymer ?
#
loop_
_entity_poly.entity_id
_entity_poly.type
_entity_poly.pdbx_seq_one_letter_code
_entity_poly.pdbx_strand_id
1 'polypeptide(L)'
;MKTVIIKSLLSIIAMLLLTPLNAQSLKPLSQAKRDSILISIAKKVLQKEAPEYLLEYGKPIISKRAIHFKSKKAEREEPKSSPYYGTKNGQVYYIVEFPQDESIEYFDAGYVAQVYIWEDNSKPWSLRLGNSSIMDLK
;
A
#
# COMPACT_ATOMS: atom_id res chain seq x y z
N MET A 1 11.18 32.51 30.51
CA MET A 1 11.97 31.36 29.98
C MET A 1 11.19 30.04 29.93
N LYS A 2 10.45 29.63 30.96
CA LYS A 2 9.72 28.34 30.99
C LYS A 2 8.68 28.15 29.85
N THR A 3 7.92 29.19 29.50
CA THR A 3 6.89 29.15 28.44
C THR A 3 7.45 29.06 27.03
N VAL A 4 8.65 29.60 26.78
CA VAL A 4 9.33 29.51 25.48
C VAL A 4 9.86 28.09 25.25
N ILE A 5 10.37 27.46 26.31
CA ILE A 5 10.84 26.06 26.27
C ILE A 5 9.66 25.10 26.02
N ILE A 6 8.50 25.32 26.68
CA ILE A 6 7.30 24.47 26.49
C ILE A 6 6.74 24.60 25.06
N LYS A 7 6.68 25.82 24.49
CA LYS A 7 6.24 26.03 23.10
C LYS A 7 7.19 25.42 22.07
N SER A 8 8.49 25.50 22.33
CA SER A 8 9.53 24.88 21.49
C SER A 8 9.43 23.34 21.50
N LEU A 9 9.20 22.75 22.68
CA LEU A 9 9.04 21.30 22.82
C LEU A 9 7.78 20.77 22.11
N LEU A 10 6.65 21.51 22.19
CA LEU A 10 5.43 21.16 21.45
C LEU A 10 5.62 21.20 19.93
N SER A 11 6.39 22.17 19.42
CA SER A 11 6.67 22.32 17.99
C SER A 11 7.49 21.15 17.42
N ILE A 12 8.49 20.67 18.18
CA ILE A 12 9.33 19.53 17.81
C ILE A 12 8.52 18.23 17.81
N ILE A 13 7.61 18.04 18.78
CA ILE A 13 6.70 16.88 18.82
C ILE A 13 5.72 16.90 17.64
N ALA A 14 5.21 18.08 17.25
CA ALA A 14 4.34 18.22 16.08
C ALA A 14 5.06 17.91 14.75
N MET A 15 6.34 18.26 14.62
CA MET A 15 7.16 17.90 13.45
C MET A 15 7.51 16.40 13.38
N LEU A 16 7.67 15.74 14.53
CA LEU A 16 7.91 14.28 14.60
C LEU A 16 6.67 13.47 14.20
N LEU A 17 5.46 14.02 14.32
CA LEU A 17 4.22 13.39 13.87
C LEU A 17 3.98 13.49 12.35
N LEU A 18 4.76 14.32 11.66
CA LEU A 18 4.72 14.49 10.20
C LEU A 18 5.74 13.62 9.46
N THR A 19 6.49 12.76 10.15
CA THR A 19 7.34 11.79 9.44
C THR A 19 6.45 10.95 8.53
N PRO A 20 6.73 10.86 7.21
CA PRO A 20 5.99 9.95 6.37
C PRO A 20 6.14 8.56 6.98
N LEU A 21 5.01 7.92 7.31
CA LEU A 21 4.93 6.56 7.84
C LEU A 21 5.51 5.50 6.87
N ASN A 22 6.08 5.96 5.75
CA ASN A 22 6.26 5.27 4.48
C ASN A 22 7.75 5.10 4.18
N ALA A 23 8.43 4.32 5.01
CA ALA A 23 9.71 3.69 4.65
C ALA A 23 10.06 2.49 5.54
N GLN A 24 9.19 2.08 6.47
CA GLN A 24 9.51 0.98 7.38
C GLN A 24 9.30 -0.36 6.67
N SER A 25 10.22 -1.30 6.87
CA SER A 25 9.99 -2.68 6.45
C SER A 25 8.89 -3.35 7.27
N LEU A 26 8.00 -4.06 6.60
CA LEU A 26 6.91 -4.83 7.20
C LEU A 26 7.36 -6.21 7.71
N LYS A 27 8.53 -6.69 7.25
CA LYS A 27 9.06 -8.03 7.55
C LYS A 27 9.23 -8.32 9.06
N PRO A 28 9.79 -7.43 9.90
CA PRO A 28 10.01 -7.73 11.31
C PRO A 28 8.75 -7.60 12.18
N LEU A 29 7.62 -7.16 11.61
CA LEU A 29 6.40 -6.89 12.37
C LEU A 29 5.61 -8.16 12.64
N SER A 30 4.92 -8.20 13.78
CA SER A 30 3.88 -9.20 14.03
C SER A 30 2.77 -9.06 12.98
N GLN A 31 2.06 -10.16 12.71
CA GLN A 31 1.01 -10.17 11.71
C GLN A 31 -0.07 -9.11 11.98
N ALA A 32 -0.60 -9.03 13.20
CA ALA A 32 -1.62 -8.04 13.55
C ALA A 32 -1.16 -6.59 13.31
N LYS A 33 0.09 -6.26 13.66
CA LYS A 33 0.64 -4.91 13.45
C LYS A 33 0.86 -4.62 11.97
N ARG A 34 1.39 -5.60 11.23
CA ARG A 34 1.59 -5.49 9.78
C ARG A 34 0.27 -5.29 9.04
N ASP A 35 -0.74 -6.09 9.37
CA ASP A 35 -2.05 -6.06 8.72
C ASP A 35 -2.74 -4.71 8.97
N SER A 36 -2.66 -4.18 10.19
CA SER A 36 -3.16 -2.84 10.52
C SER A 36 -2.47 -1.73 9.70
N ILE A 37 -1.16 -1.81 9.51
CA ILE A 37 -0.40 -0.83 8.72
C ILE A 37 -0.77 -0.93 7.23
N LEU A 38 -0.84 -2.14 6.70
CA LEU A 38 -1.24 -2.40 5.31
C LEU A 38 -2.61 -1.83 4.99
N ILE A 39 -3.61 -2.08 5.85
CA ILE A 39 -4.97 -1.54 5.69
C ILE A 39 -4.96 -0.01 5.78
N SER A 40 -4.20 0.57 6.72
CA SER A 40 -4.10 2.03 6.85
C SER A 40 -3.50 2.69 5.61
N ILE A 41 -2.43 2.11 5.05
CA ILE A 41 -1.81 2.59 3.81
C ILE A 41 -2.80 2.48 2.65
N ALA A 42 -3.46 1.33 2.50
CA ALA A 42 -4.40 1.09 1.42
C ALA A 42 -5.60 2.05 1.46
N LYS A 43 -6.18 2.31 2.64
CA LYS A 43 -7.25 3.30 2.81
C LYS A 43 -6.79 4.72 2.44
N LYS A 44 -5.57 5.11 2.83
CA LYS A 44 -5.01 6.42 2.48
C LYS A 44 -4.78 6.58 0.98
N VAL A 45 -4.32 5.52 0.32
CA VAL A 45 -4.17 5.49 -1.15
C VAL A 45 -5.53 5.69 -1.81
N LEU A 46 -6.55 4.90 -1.43
CA LEU A 46 -7.89 5.05 -1.98
C LEU A 46 -8.46 6.46 -1.74
N GLN A 47 -8.37 6.97 -0.53
CA GLN A 47 -8.87 8.30 -0.19
C GLN A 47 -8.23 9.41 -1.04
N LYS A 48 -6.96 9.25 -1.42
CA LYS A 48 -6.22 10.24 -2.24
C LYS A 48 -6.52 10.11 -3.73
N GLU A 49 -6.54 8.88 -4.24
CA GLU A 49 -6.47 8.59 -5.68
C GLU A 49 -7.83 8.22 -6.30
N ALA A 50 -8.73 7.64 -5.49
CA ALA A 50 -10.06 7.18 -5.91
C ALA A 50 -11.03 7.15 -4.72
N PRO A 51 -11.33 8.31 -4.09
CA PRO A 51 -12.12 8.38 -2.86
C PRO A 51 -13.52 7.78 -2.99
N GLU A 52 -14.09 7.78 -4.20
CA GLU A 52 -15.37 7.16 -4.53
C GLU A 52 -15.36 5.63 -4.40
N TYR A 53 -14.19 4.99 -4.40
CA TYR A 53 -14.01 3.55 -4.17
C TYR A 53 -13.73 3.20 -2.70
N LEU A 54 -13.81 4.16 -1.77
CA LEU A 54 -13.66 3.89 -0.33
C LEU A 54 -14.97 3.34 0.27
N LEU A 55 -15.37 2.16 -0.19
CA LEU A 55 -16.60 1.48 0.20
C LEU A 55 -16.31 0.46 1.32
N GLU A 56 -17.17 0.40 2.34
CA GLU A 56 -16.99 -0.49 3.50
C GLU A 56 -17.93 -1.71 3.47
N TYR A 57 -17.84 -2.52 2.41
CA TYR A 57 -18.66 -3.73 2.25
C TYR A 57 -18.17 -4.94 3.05
N GLY A 58 -16.99 -4.86 3.64
CA GLY A 58 -16.43 -5.95 4.44
C GLY A 58 -15.04 -5.65 4.97
N LYS A 59 -14.46 -6.65 5.65
CA LYS A 59 -13.07 -6.55 6.12
C LYS A 59 -12.12 -6.71 4.93
N PRO A 60 -11.09 -5.85 4.80
CA PRO A 60 -10.09 -6.02 3.78
C PRO A 60 -9.36 -7.37 3.89
N ILE A 61 -9.07 -7.97 2.75
CA ILE A 61 -8.37 -9.25 2.62
C ILE A 61 -6.91 -8.96 2.27
N ILE A 62 -5.97 -9.58 2.98
CA ILE A 62 -4.53 -9.37 2.78
C ILE A 62 -3.89 -10.62 2.20
N SER A 63 -3.29 -10.49 1.03
CA SER A 63 -2.53 -11.55 0.36
C SER A 63 -1.05 -11.21 0.28
N LYS A 64 -0.19 -12.19 0.58
CA LYS A 64 1.27 -12.09 0.38
C LYS A 64 1.67 -12.68 -0.96
N ARG A 65 2.56 -12.01 -1.69
CA ARG A 65 3.10 -12.47 -2.98
C ARG A 65 4.61 -12.23 -3.03
N ALA A 66 5.28 -13.03 -3.86
CA ALA A 66 6.68 -12.84 -4.20
C ALA A 66 6.80 -12.78 -5.72
N ILE A 67 7.67 -11.91 -6.23
CA ILE A 67 7.95 -11.81 -7.65
C ILE A 67 8.69 -13.06 -8.11
N HIS A 68 8.27 -13.60 -9.25
CA HIS A 68 8.93 -14.74 -9.87
C HIS A 68 9.28 -14.42 -11.33
N PHE A 69 10.58 -14.29 -11.61
CA PHE A 69 11.09 -14.20 -12.96
C PHE A 69 11.49 -15.59 -13.48
N LYS A 70 11.19 -15.86 -14.75
CA LYS A 70 11.53 -17.15 -15.39
C LYS A 70 13.03 -17.45 -15.42
N SER A 71 13.87 -16.41 -15.40
CA SER A 71 15.33 -16.51 -15.35
C SER A 71 15.96 -15.19 -14.91
N LYS A 72 17.25 -15.21 -14.54
CA LYS A 72 18.03 -13.98 -14.31
C LYS A 72 18.11 -13.07 -15.53
N LYS A 73 17.99 -13.63 -16.74
CA LYS A 73 17.94 -12.83 -17.97
C LYS A 73 16.62 -12.05 -18.03
N ALA A 74 15.49 -12.71 -17.79
CA ALA A 74 14.18 -12.06 -17.73
C ALA A 74 14.11 -10.97 -16.66
N GLU A 75 14.68 -11.20 -15.47
CA GLU A 75 14.78 -10.18 -14.41
C GLU A 75 15.54 -8.93 -14.86
N ARG A 76 16.67 -9.08 -15.59
CA ARG A 76 17.46 -7.94 -16.09
C ARG A 76 16.82 -7.23 -17.28
N GLU A 77 16.04 -7.96 -18.07
CA GLU A 77 15.37 -7.47 -19.28
C GLU A 77 13.95 -6.98 -19.01
N GLU A 78 13.51 -6.96 -17.73
CA GLU A 78 12.19 -6.47 -17.38
C GLU A 78 11.99 -5.05 -17.94
N PRO A 79 10.90 -4.78 -18.67
CA PRO A 79 10.71 -3.48 -19.31
C PRO A 79 10.62 -2.34 -18.30
N LYS A 80 11.16 -1.16 -18.61
CA LYS A 80 11.03 0.04 -17.75
C LYS A 80 9.58 0.48 -17.49
N SER A 81 8.67 0.14 -18.39
CA SER A 81 7.23 0.39 -18.25
C SER A 81 6.54 -0.64 -17.37
N SER A 82 7.21 -1.73 -17.00
CA SER A 82 6.65 -2.72 -16.10
C SER A 82 6.73 -2.21 -14.66
N PRO A 83 5.69 -2.43 -13.85
CA PRO A 83 5.76 -2.18 -12.41
C PRO A 83 6.82 -3.04 -11.70
N TYR A 84 7.31 -4.11 -12.34
CA TYR A 84 8.37 -4.96 -11.81
C TYR A 84 9.77 -4.51 -12.24
N TYR A 85 9.91 -3.42 -12.99
CA TYR A 85 11.21 -2.90 -13.36
C TYR A 85 12.08 -2.60 -12.12
N GLY A 86 13.31 -3.10 -12.12
CA GLY A 86 14.26 -2.91 -11.01
C GLY A 86 13.94 -3.70 -9.74
N THR A 87 12.89 -4.52 -9.75
CA THR A 87 12.60 -5.46 -8.67
C THR A 87 13.47 -6.70 -8.79
N LYS A 88 13.58 -7.46 -7.69
CA LYS A 88 14.38 -8.69 -7.65
C LYS A 88 13.52 -9.93 -7.62
N ASN A 89 14.03 -11.03 -8.17
CA ASN A 89 13.38 -12.33 -8.00
C ASN A 89 13.25 -12.66 -6.50
N GLY A 90 12.06 -13.07 -6.08
CA GLY A 90 11.73 -13.34 -4.67
C GLY A 90 11.39 -12.10 -3.84
N GLN A 91 11.43 -10.89 -4.41
CA GLN A 91 10.99 -9.68 -3.70
C GLN A 91 9.50 -9.77 -3.37
N VAL A 92 9.17 -9.39 -2.14
CA VAL A 92 7.84 -9.61 -1.56
C VAL A 92 7.01 -8.33 -1.57
N TYR A 93 5.72 -8.50 -1.86
CA TYR A 93 4.71 -7.47 -1.68
C TYR A 93 3.42 -8.06 -1.10
N TYR A 94 2.59 -7.17 -0.59
CA TYR A 94 1.24 -7.46 -0.11
C TYR A 94 0.21 -6.85 -1.06
N ILE A 95 -0.92 -7.53 -1.20
CA ILE A 95 -2.12 -7.04 -1.86
C ILE A 95 -3.17 -6.86 -0.76
N VAL A 96 -3.69 -5.64 -0.61
CA VAL A 96 -4.83 -5.34 0.26
C VAL A 96 -6.05 -5.15 -0.61
N GLU A 97 -6.97 -6.10 -0.53
CA GLU A 97 -8.21 -6.14 -1.30
C GLU A 97 -9.38 -5.65 -0.45
N PHE A 98 -10.17 -4.73 -0.99
CA PHE A 98 -11.44 -4.30 -0.45
C PHE A 98 -12.53 -5.10 -1.16
N PRO A 99 -13.24 -6.00 -0.44
CA PRO A 99 -14.22 -6.86 -1.07
C PRO A 99 -15.42 -6.06 -1.57
N GLN A 100 -16.07 -6.56 -2.62
CA GLN A 100 -17.39 -6.09 -3.03
C GLN A 100 -18.50 -6.79 -2.25
N ASP A 101 -19.68 -6.18 -2.26
CA ASP A 101 -20.94 -6.86 -1.96
C ASP A 101 -21.80 -6.80 -3.22
N GLU A 102 -21.86 -7.92 -3.95
CA GLU A 102 -22.58 -8.02 -5.23
C GLU A 102 -24.09 -7.78 -5.09
N SER A 103 -24.65 -7.90 -3.87
CA SER A 103 -26.06 -7.57 -3.64
C SER A 103 -26.32 -6.06 -3.61
N ILE A 104 -25.26 -5.25 -3.44
CA ILE A 104 -25.30 -3.78 -3.41
C ILE A 104 -24.78 -3.23 -4.74
N GLU A 105 -23.55 -3.61 -5.11
CA GLU A 105 -22.88 -3.14 -6.31
C GLU A 105 -21.93 -4.21 -6.85
N TYR A 106 -21.98 -4.41 -8.17
CA TYR A 106 -21.15 -5.37 -8.86
C TYR A 106 -19.96 -4.70 -9.53
N PHE A 107 -18.78 -5.29 -9.33
CA PHE A 107 -17.50 -4.94 -9.92
C PHE A 107 -16.95 -6.13 -10.69
N ASP A 108 -16.56 -5.91 -11.95
CA ASP A 108 -16.14 -6.98 -12.87
C ASP A 108 -14.94 -7.79 -12.34
N ALA A 109 -14.06 -7.17 -11.56
CA ALA A 109 -12.88 -7.83 -11.02
C ALA A 109 -13.14 -8.70 -9.78
N GLY A 110 -14.36 -8.69 -9.21
CA GLY A 110 -14.67 -9.43 -7.99
C GLY A 110 -14.36 -8.69 -6.68
N TYR A 111 -13.92 -7.44 -6.76
CA TYR A 111 -13.53 -6.60 -5.61
C TYR A 111 -13.75 -5.11 -5.93
N VAL A 112 -13.85 -4.28 -4.90
CA VAL A 112 -13.93 -2.81 -5.06
C VAL A 112 -12.59 -2.23 -5.49
N ALA A 113 -11.52 -2.61 -4.77
CA ALA A 113 -10.17 -2.18 -5.08
C ALA A 113 -9.09 -3.09 -4.49
N GLN A 114 -7.90 -3.06 -5.08
CA GLN A 114 -6.68 -3.69 -4.56
C GLN A 114 -5.54 -2.67 -4.53
N VAL A 115 -4.83 -2.59 -3.40
CA VAL A 115 -3.60 -1.80 -3.27
C VAL A 115 -2.40 -2.72 -3.08
N TYR A 116 -1.38 -2.50 -3.90
CA TYR A 116 -0.15 -3.29 -3.92
C TYR A 116 0.95 -2.55 -3.17
N ILE A 117 1.52 -3.18 -2.15
CA ILE A 117 2.44 -2.53 -1.19
C ILE A 117 3.69 -3.39 -1.00
N TRP A 118 4.88 -2.80 -1.19
CA TRP A 118 6.15 -3.50 -0.99
C TRP A 118 6.39 -3.87 0.49
N GLU A 119 6.88 -5.10 0.75
CA GLU A 119 7.24 -5.52 2.12
C GLU A 119 8.42 -4.73 2.68
N ASP A 120 9.39 -4.38 1.84
CA ASP A 120 10.69 -3.84 2.29
C ASP A 120 10.60 -2.41 2.83
N ASN A 121 9.66 -1.62 2.32
CA ASN A 121 9.59 -0.18 2.61
C ASN A 121 8.17 0.36 2.79
N SER A 122 7.14 -0.52 2.78
CA SER A 122 5.73 -0.15 2.90
C SER A 122 5.22 0.80 1.82
N LYS A 123 5.95 0.98 0.70
CA LYS A 123 5.51 1.89 -0.36
C LYS A 123 4.42 1.23 -1.21
N PRO A 124 3.25 1.86 -1.38
CA PRO A 124 2.29 1.44 -2.38
C PRO A 124 2.86 1.72 -3.78
N TRP A 125 2.57 0.85 -4.75
CA TRP A 125 3.06 0.99 -6.13
C TRP A 125 1.99 0.79 -7.20
N SER A 126 0.84 0.21 -6.86
CA SER A 126 -0.29 0.08 -7.79
C SER A 126 -1.62 0.09 -7.04
N LEU A 127 -2.64 0.66 -7.70
CA LEU A 127 -4.03 0.64 -7.29
C LEU A 127 -4.87 0.05 -8.44
N ARG A 128 -5.50 -1.09 -8.21
CA ARG A 128 -6.49 -1.65 -9.14
C ARG A 128 -7.88 -1.36 -8.60
N LEU A 129 -8.76 -0.85 -9.44
CA LEU A 129 -10.16 -0.65 -9.12
C LEU A 129 -10.95 -1.83 -9.70
N GLY A 130 -12.13 -2.10 -9.14
CA GLY A 130 -12.96 -3.21 -9.59
C GLY A 130 -13.37 -3.11 -11.05
N ASN A 131 -13.48 -1.88 -11.55
CA ASN A 131 -13.92 -1.55 -12.91
C ASN A 131 -12.85 -0.79 -13.73
N SER A 132 -11.63 -0.56 -13.19
CA SER A 132 -10.53 0.11 -13.90
C SER A 132 -9.16 -0.11 -13.22
N SER A 133 -8.07 0.49 -13.68
CA SER A 133 -6.76 0.36 -13.01
C SER A 133 -5.88 1.60 -13.12
N ILE A 134 -5.17 1.94 -12.03
CA ILE A 134 -4.20 3.04 -11.92
C ILE A 134 -2.82 2.48 -11.52
N MET A 135 -1.79 2.78 -12.31
CA MET A 135 -0.40 2.39 -12.04
C MET A 135 0.46 3.61 -11.69
N ASP A 136 1.61 3.40 -11.05
CA ASP A 136 2.60 4.44 -10.71
C ASP A 136 2.11 5.55 -9.77
N LEU A 137 1.59 5.14 -8.61
CA LEU A 137 1.18 6.05 -7.54
C LEU A 137 2.37 6.91 -7.06
N LYS A 138 2.24 8.24 -7.12
CA LYS A 138 3.27 9.22 -6.73
C LYS A 138 3.29 9.52 -5.24
#